data_AF-A0A6J2XHG9-F1
#
_entry.id   AF-A0A6J2XHG9-F1
#
_cell.length_a   1.000
_cell.length_b   1.000
_cell.length_c   1.000
_cell.angle_alpha   90.00
_cell.angle_beta   90.00
_cell.angle_gamma   90.00
#
_symmetry.space_group_name_H-M   'P 1'
#
loop_
_entity.id
_entity.type
_entity.pdbx_description
1 polymer ?
#
loop_
_entity_poly.entity_id
_entity_poly.type
_entity_poly.pdbx_seq_one_letter_code
_entity_poly.pdbx_strand_id
1 'polypeptide(L)'
;MRRFISRRGRCNHIYSDCGTNFVGASRELINMLKSAAEQEQISWHFNPPSAPHFGGLWEARIKSVKTHIKRVIGDQLLTYEEFYTLLVQIEAVLNSRPLCPQSSDPNDLSVLTPGHFLR
;
A
#
# COMPACT_ATOMS: atom_id res chain seq x y z
N MET A 1 -0.09 10.08 4.72
CA MET A 1 0.23 9.31 5.94
C MET A 1 -0.95 9.18 6.91
N ARG A 2 -1.56 10.28 7.39
CA ARG A 2 -2.65 10.25 8.40
C ARG A 2 -3.78 9.24 8.08
N ARG A 3 -4.37 9.32 6.87
CA ARG A 3 -5.42 8.37 6.42
C ARG A 3 -4.98 6.90 6.47
N PHE A 4 -3.71 6.61 6.17
CA PHE A 4 -3.17 5.25 6.23
C PHE A 4 -3.05 4.79 7.67
N ILE A 5 -2.46 5.61 8.55
CA ILE A 5 -2.32 5.30 9.98
C ILE A 5 -3.69 5.07 10.63
N SER A 6 -4.68 5.91 10.33
CA SER A 6 -6.03 5.75 10.86
C SER A 6 -6.71 4.45 10.39
N ARG A 7 -6.33 3.89 9.24
CA ARG A 7 -6.93 2.68 8.67
C ARG A 7 -6.17 1.38 8.99
N ARG A 8 -4.85 1.46 9.14
CA ARG A 8 -3.94 0.30 9.23
C ARG A 8 -3.06 0.32 10.47
N GLY A 9 -3.25 1.29 11.35
CA GLY A 9 -2.34 1.54 12.45
C GLY A 9 -1.02 2.15 11.99
N ARG A 10 -0.17 2.44 12.97
CA ARG A 10 1.13 3.05 12.76
C ARG A 10 2.13 2.00 12.27
N CYS A 11 2.85 2.28 11.18
CA CYS A 11 3.96 1.44 10.74
C CYS A 11 5.25 1.81 11.47
N ASN A 12 6.08 0.81 11.77
CA ASN A 12 7.43 1.02 12.31
C ASN A 12 8.43 1.40 11.21
N HIS A 13 8.25 0.86 10.01
CA HIS A 13 9.17 1.05 8.88
C HIS A 13 8.41 1.52 7.62
N ILE A 14 8.97 2.50 6.92
CA ILE A 14 8.53 2.96 5.59
C ILE A 14 9.69 2.77 4.63
N TYR A 15 9.41 2.24 3.44
CA TYR A 15 10.39 2.09 2.35
C TYR A 15 9.91 2.88 1.13
N SER A 16 10.80 3.64 0.49
CA SER A 16 10.49 4.37 -0.75
C SER A 16 11.71 4.54 -1.66
N ASP A 17 11.48 4.94 -2.91
CA ASP A 17 12.54 5.48 -3.75
C ASP A 17 12.98 6.89 -3.29
N CYS A 18 14.09 7.38 -3.86
CA CYS A 18 14.68 8.69 -3.58
C CYS A 18 13.97 9.86 -4.31
N GLY A 19 12.74 9.67 -4.76
CA GLY A 19 11.93 10.72 -5.36
C GLY A 19 11.81 11.93 -4.42
N THR A 20 11.94 13.13 -4.98
CA THR A 20 12.00 14.38 -4.21
C THR A 20 10.78 14.57 -3.29
N ASN A 21 9.60 14.12 -3.73
CA ASN A 21 8.37 14.11 -2.92
C ASN A 21 8.50 13.24 -1.67
N PHE A 22 9.10 12.06 -1.75
CA PHE A 22 9.30 11.18 -0.60
C PHE A 22 10.40 11.69 0.34
N VAL A 23 11.47 12.26 -0.22
CA VAL A 23 12.51 12.93 0.56
C VAL A 23 11.93 14.10 1.37
N GLY A 24 11.09 14.93 0.74
CA GLY A 24 10.37 16.00 1.43
C GLY A 24 9.43 15.48 2.51
N ALA A 25 8.58 14.49 2.17
CA ALA A 25 7.62 13.90 3.11
C ALA A 25 8.29 13.25 4.33
N SER A 26 9.44 12.59 4.15
CA SER A 26 10.23 12.03 5.24
C SER A 26 10.72 13.11 6.21
N ARG A 27 11.25 14.23 5.68
CA ARG A 27 11.67 15.38 6.49
C ARG A 27 10.50 15.98 7.27
N GLU A 28 9.37 16.20 6.62
CA GLU A 28 8.16 16.72 7.28
C GLU A 28 7.64 15.79 8.37
N LEU A 29 7.62 14.48 8.12
CA LEU A 29 7.19 13.48 9.10
C LEU A 29 8.09 13.51 10.33
N ILE A 30 9.42 13.52 10.15
CA ILE A 30 10.39 13.58 11.25
C ILE A 30 10.18 14.85 12.08
N ASN A 31 9.95 16.00 11.44
CA ASN A 31 9.70 17.25 12.16
C ASN A 31 8.40 17.20 12.97
N MET A 32 7.31 16.66 12.39
CA MET A 32 6.04 16.50 13.11
C MET A 32 6.17 15.58 14.32
N LEU A 33 6.86 14.44 14.19
CA LEU A 33 7.07 13.49 15.29
C LEU A 33 7.89 14.11 16.43
N LYS A 34 8.92 14.89 16.11
CA LYS A 34 9.71 15.65 17.09
C LYS A 34 8.87 16.67 17.84
N SER A 35 8.04 17.44 17.13
CA SER A 35 7.15 18.44 17.75
C SER A 35 6.09 17.81 18.66
N ALA A 36 5.66 16.58 18.38
CA ALA A 36 4.69 15.86 19.18
C ALA A 36 5.30 15.12 20.40
N ALA A 37 6.62 15.23 20.61
CA ALA A 37 7.36 14.49 21.64
C ALA A 37 7.13 12.95 21.58
N GLU A 38 6.85 12.43 20.39
CA GLU A 38 6.62 11.00 20.20
C GLU A 38 7.95 10.24 20.24
N GLN A 39 8.09 9.34 21.21
CA GLN A 39 9.32 8.54 21.42
C GLN A 39 9.42 7.36 20.46
N GLU A 40 8.29 6.79 20.03
CA GLU A 40 8.29 5.80 18.96
C GLU A 40 8.56 6.53 17.64
N GLN A 41 9.63 6.19 16.93
CA GLN A 41 9.96 6.83 15.65
C GLN A 41 9.67 5.89 14.49
N ILE A 42 8.99 6.42 13.46
CA ILE A 42 8.83 5.72 12.19
C ILE A 42 10.17 5.79 11.46
N SER A 43 10.76 4.64 11.16
CA SER A 43 12.03 4.57 10.42
C SER A 43 11.75 4.62 8.92
N TRP A 44 12.22 5.66 8.25
CA TRP A 44 12.10 5.79 6.80
C TRP A 44 13.38 5.34 6.10
N HIS A 45 13.26 4.38 5.20
CA HIS A 45 14.34 3.77 4.43
C HIS A 45 14.20 4.19 2.97
N PHE A 46 15.28 4.69 2.40
CA PHE A 46 15.36 5.01 0.96
C PHE A 46 16.11 3.91 0.24
N ASN A 47 15.64 3.55 -0.96
CA ASN A 47 16.36 2.61 -1.81
C ASN A 47 17.77 3.14 -2.11
N PRO A 48 18.79 2.26 -2.17
CA PRO A 48 20.11 2.66 -2.63
C PRO A 48 20.03 3.33 -4.02
N PRO A 49 20.86 4.35 -4.29
CA PRO A 49 20.99 4.91 -5.63
C PRO A 49 21.24 3.77 -6.63
N SER A 50 20.50 3.77 -7.75
CA SER A 50 20.63 2.76 -8.81
C SER A 50 20.20 1.33 -8.45
N ALA A 51 19.38 1.13 -7.41
CA ALA A 51 18.79 -0.17 -7.07
C ALA A 51 17.27 -0.23 -7.37
N PRO A 52 16.82 -0.09 -8.63
CA PRO A 52 15.40 -0.02 -8.99
C PRO A 52 14.64 -1.31 -8.66
N HIS A 53 15.33 -2.45 -8.60
CA HIS A 53 14.73 -3.73 -8.25
C HIS A 53 14.14 -3.77 -6.84
N PHE A 54 14.62 -2.93 -5.91
CA PHE A 54 14.02 -2.81 -4.58
C PHE A 54 12.56 -2.36 -4.65
N GLY A 55 12.16 -1.68 -5.74
CA GLY A 55 10.77 -1.24 -5.94
C GLY A 55 9.83 -2.19 -6.65
N GLY A 56 10.34 -3.32 -7.17
CA GLY A 56 9.54 -4.22 -8.00
C GLY A 56 8.25 -4.71 -7.35
N LEU A 57 8.27 -4.94 -6.02
CA LEU A 57 7.10 -5.45 -5.29
C LEU A 57 5.94 -4.44 -5.27
N TRP A 58 6.21 -3.18 -4.93
CA TRP A 58 5.15 -2.16 -4.92
C TRP A 58 4.79 -1.72 -6.33
N GLU A 59 5.73 -1.70 -7.26
CA GLU A 59 5.45 -1.42 -8.68
C GLU A 59 4.50 -2.46 -9.30
N ALA A 60 4.69 -3.74 -9.00
CA ALA A 60 3.78 -4.80 -9.43
C ALA A 60 2.36 -4.62 -8.86
N ARG A 61 2.26 -4.16 -7.61
CA ARG A 61 0.97 -3.83 -6.98
C ARG A 61 0.32 -2.60 -7.63
N ILE A 62 1.10 -1.54 -7.88
CA ILE A 62 0.64 -0.34 -8.60
C ILE A 62 0.12 -0.71 -9.99
N LYS A 63 0.85 -1.57 -10.73
CA LYS A 63 0.42 -2.09 -12.03
C LYS A 63 -0.91 -2.84 -11.92
N SER A 64 -1.09 -3.66 -10.89
CA SER A 64 -2.33 -4.39 -10.63
C SER A 64 -3.51 -3.43 -10.38
N VAL A 65 -3.34 -2.42 -9.53
CA VAL A 65 -4.36 -1.39 -9.27
C VAL A 65 -4.74 -0.67 -10.57
N LYS A 66 -3.77 -0.15 -11.32
CA LYS A 66 -4.00 0.55 -12.59
C LYS A 66 -4.74 -0.33 -13.61
N THR A 67 -4.44 -1.63 -13.63
CA THR A 67 -5.11 -2.58 -14.52
C THR A 67 -6.59 -2.73 -14.16
N HIS A 68 -6.92 -2.85 -12.88
CA HIS A 68 -8.31 -2.92 -12.44
C HIS A 68 -9.06 -1.61 -12.71
N ILE A 69 -8.45 -0.46 -12.41
CA ILE A 69 -9.02 0.85 -12.72
C ILE A 69 -9.38 0.95 -14.21
N LYS A 70 -8.43 0.67 -15.10
CA LYS A 70 -8.65 0.76 -16.56
C LYS A 70 -9.76 -0.18 -17.04
N ARG A 71 -9.84 -1.40 -16.48
CA ARG A 71 -10.85 -2.39 -16.87
C ARG A 71 -12.25 -2.05 -16.39
N VAL A 72 -12.37 -1.40 -15.23
CA VAL A 72 -13.68 -1.10 -14.62
C VAL A 72 -14.23 0.23 -15.11
N ILE A 73 -13.40 1.28 -15.21
CA ILE A 73 -13.87 2.61 -15.62
C ILE A 73 -14.22 2.66 -17.11
N GLY A 74 -13.39 2.06 -17.96
CA GLY A 74 -13.47 2.28 -19.41
C GLY A 74 -13.38 3.77 -19.74
N ASP A 75 -14.39 4.30 -20.44
CA ASP A 75 -14.48 5.70 -20.86
C ASP A 75 -15.37 6.58 -19.94
N GLN A 76 -15.79 6.05 -18.78
CA GLN A 76 -16.67 6.78 -17.86
C GLN A 76 -15.93 7.89 -17.11
N LEU A 77 -16.60 9.04 -16.95
CA LEU A 77 -16.15 10.09 -16.04
C LEU A 77 -16.79 9.86 -14.67
N LEU A 78 -15.96 9.59 -13.67
CA LEU A 78 -16.41 9.39 -12.30
C LEU A 78 -16.23 10.67 -11.47
N THR A 79 -17.19 10.91 -10.59
CA THR A 79 -17.01 11.85 -9.49
C THR A 79 -15.94 11.34 -8.51
N TYR A 80 -15.50 12.22 -7.61
CA TYR A 80 -14.52 11.86 -6.59
C TYR A 80 -15.02 10.70 -5.70
N GLU A 81 -16.28 10.72 -5.27
CA GLU A 81 -16.85 9.69 -4.38
C GLU A 81 -17.01 8.33 -5.09
N GLU A 82 -17.41 8.34 -6.37
CA GLU A 82 -17.48 7.12 -7.19
C GLU A 82 -16.08 6.53 -7.41
N PHE A 83 -15.09 7.37 -7.72
CA PHE A 83 -13.71 6.91 -7.89
C PHE A 83 -13.11 6.38 -6.58
N TYR A 84 -13.40 7.04 -5.45
CA TYR A 84 -12.96 6.58 -4.13
C TYR A 84 -13.59 5.22 -3.80
N THR A 85 -14.88 5.04 -4.05
CA THR A 85 -15.58 3.77 -3.87
C THR A 85 -14.94 2.66 -4.70
N LEU A 86 -14.64 2.94 -5.98
CA LEU A 86 -13.94 2.01 -6.84
C LEU A 86 -12.56 1.62 -6.29
N LEU A 87 -11.78 2.59 -5.79
CA LEU A 87 -10.47 2.30 -5.18
C LEU A 87 -10.59 1.37 -3.98
N VAL A 88 -11.61 1.56 -3.13
CA VAL A 88 -11.88 0.69 -1.97
C VAL A 88 -12.24 -0.73 -2.42
N GLN A 89 -13.06 -0.87 -3.46
CA GLN A 89 -13.40 -2.19 -4.03
C GLN A 89 -12.17 -2.89 -4.62
N ILE A 90 -11.34 -2.17 -5.36
CA ILE A 90 -10.09 -2.71 -5.91
C ILE A 90 -9.14 -3.13 -4.78
N GLU A 91 -9.02 -2.33 -3.71
CA GLU A 91 -8.25 -2.68 -2.53
C GLU A 91 -8.75 -3.99 -1.89
N ALA A 92 -10.06 -4.15 -1.75
CA ALA A 92 -10.66 -5.38 -1.23
C ALA A 92 -10.28 -6.60 -2.09
N VAL A 93 -10.44 -6.51 -3.42
CA VAL A 93 -10.08 -7.60 -4.35
C VAL A 93 -8.59 -7.96 -4.24
N LEU A 94 -7.70 -6.97 -4.25
CA LEU A 94 -6.26 -7.20 -4.20
C LEU A 94 -5.80 -7.81 -2.87
N ASN A 95 -6.50 -7.52 -1.78
CA ASN A 95 -6.21 -8.05 -0.45
C ASN A 95 -6.86 -9.40 -0.19
N SER A 96 -7.96 -9.75 -0.85
CA SER A 96 -8.60 -11.07 -0.75
C SER A 96 -8.02 -12.09 -1.74
N ARG A 97 -7.16 -11.68 -2.67
CA ARG A 97 -6.56 -12.57 -3.67
C ARG A 97 -5.64 -13.62 -3.00
N PRO A 98 -5.81 -14.92 -3.28
CA PRO A 98 -4.88 -15.96 -2.84
C PRO A 98 -3.41 -15.68 -3.22
N LEU A 99 -2.49 -15.95 -2.28
CA LEU A 99 -1.03 -15.90 -2.49
C LEU A 99 -0.47 -17.22 -3.04
N CYS A 100 -1.18 -18.31 -2.79
CA CYS A 100 -0.87 -19.64 -3.28
C CYS A 100 -2.14 -20.27 -3.90
N PRO A 101 -2.00 -21.33 -4.72
CA PRO A 101 -3.15 -22.10 -5.18
C PRO A 101 -4.00 -22.57 -3.99
N GLN A 102 -5.32 -22.44 -4.12
CA GLN A 102 -6.25 -22.92 -3.11
C GLN A 102 -6.36 -24.44 -3.21
N SER A 103 -6.27 -25.14 -2.08
CA SER A 103 -6.51 -26.58 -2.03
C SER A 103 -7.98 -26.91 -2.29
N SER A 104 -8.22 -28.06 -2.90
CA SER A 104 -9.56 -28.65 -3.07
C SER A 104 -9.97 -29.54 -1.90
N ASP A 105 -9.06 -29.88 -0.98
CA ASP A 105 -9.38 -30.66 0.21
C ASP A 105 -10.08 -29.77 1.25
N PRO A 106 -11.32 -30.09 1.67
CA PRO A 106 -12.02 -29.31 2.68
C PRO A 106 -11.37 -29.36 4.08
N ASN A 107 -10.45 -30.30 4.34
CA ASN A 107 -9.72 -30.40 5.59
C ASN A 107 -8.42 -29.57 5.61
N ASP A 108 -8.00 -29.02 4.48
CA ASP A 108 -6.81 -28.17 4.40
C ASP A 108 -7.05 -26.77 4.98
N LEU A 109 -5.96 -26.12 5.36
CA LEU A 109 -6.00 -24.76 5.88
C LEU A 109 -6.49 -23.76 4.82
N SER A 110 -7.17 -22.70 5.29
CA SER A 110 -7.60 -21.59 4.44
C SER A 110 -6.41 -20.94 3.72
N VAL A 111 -6.60 -20.60 2.45
CA VAL A 111 -5.55 -19.99 1.62
C VAL A 111 -5.07 -18.66 2.17
N LEU A 112 -3.75 -18.42 2.14
CA LEU A 112 -3.19 -17.15 2.57
C LEU A 112 -3.50 -16.04 1.57
N THR A 113 -3.95 -14.90 2.07
CA THR A 113 -4.20 -13.69 1.27
C THR A 113 -3.35 -12.53 1.81
N PRO A 114 -3.04 -11.50 1.00
CA PRO A 114 -2.37 -10.30 1.51
C PRO A 114 -3.11 -9.66 2.68
N GLY A 115 -4.45 -9.73 2.68
CA GLY A 115 -5.30 -9.19 3.74
C GLY A 115 -5.01 -9.78 5.11
N HIS A 116 -4.52 -11.02 5.20
CA HIS A 116 -4.15 -11.65 6.48
C HIS A 116 -2.98 -10.94 7.19
N PHE A 117 -2.19 -10.16 6.46
CA PHE A 117 -1.06 -9.39 6.99
C PHE A 117 -1.42 -7.91 7.28
N LEU A 118 -2.65 -7.50 6.97
CA LEU A 118 -3.12 -6.13 7.13
C LEU A 118 -4.10 -6.05 8.31
N ARG A 119 -3.57 -6.27 9.51
CA ARG A 119 -4.31 -6.09 10.76
C ARG A 119 -4.18 -4.68 11.28
#